data_AF-I9ZH43-F1
#
_entry.id   AF-I9ZH43-F1
#
_cell.length_a   1.000
_cell.length_b   1.000
_cell.length_c   1.000
_cell.angle_alpha   90.00
_cell.angle_beta   90.00
_cell.angle_gamma   90.00
#
_symmetry.space_group_name_H-M   'P 1'
#
loop_
_entity.id
_entity.type
_entity.pdbx_description
1 polymer ?
#
loop_
_entity_poly.entity_id
_entity_poly.type
_entity_poly.pdbx_seq_one_letter_code
_entity_poly.pdbx_strand_id
1 'polypeptide(L)'
;MEILVLNLGSSSIKFKLFDMKENKPLASGLAEKIGEEIGQLKIKSHLHHNDQELKEKLVIKDHVSGLLMIRENLTKMGIIKDFNQIDAIGHRVVQGGDKFHAPVLVDEKVMQEIGNLSILAPLYNPANLAGIEFVQKAHPHIPQIAVFDTAFHATMPSYAYMYALPYELYEKYQIRRYGFHGTSHHYVAKEAAKFLNTAYEEFNAISLHLGNGSSAAAIQKGKSVDTSMGLTPLEGLIMGTRCGDIDPTVVEYIAQCANKSLEEVMKILNYESGLKGICGDNEKHRSQKRKRR
;
A
#
# COMPACT_ATOMS: atom_id res chain seq x y z
N MET A 1 -19.61 10.32 -12.15
CA MET A 1 -19.42 10.16 -10.70
C MET A 1 -17.94 10.27 -10.51
N GLU A 2 -17.48 11.29 -9.82
CA GLU A 2 -16.07 11.61 -9.63
C GLU A 2 -15.54 10.96 -8.35
N ILE A 3 -14.64 9.99 -8.50
CA ILE A 3 -14.01 9.31 -7.36
C ILE A 3 -12.54 9.71 -7.28
N LEU A 4 -12.14 10.31 -6.16
CA LEU A 4 -10.74 10.53 -5.84
C LEU A 4 -10.17 9.31 -5.10
N VAL A 5 -9.14 8.68 -5.67
CA VAL A 5 -8.43 7.57 -5.03
C VAL A 5 -7.11 8.09 -4.46
N LEU A 6 -6.91 7.90 -3.15
CA LEU A 6 -5.73 8.31 -2.41
C LEU A 6 -4.93 7.10 -1.92
N ASN A 7 -3.61 7.14 -2.10
CA ASN A 7 -2.67 6.17 -1.56
C ASN A 7 -1.51 6.91 -0.89
N LEU A 8 -1.54 6.93 0.44
CA LEU A 8 -0.54 7.59 1.27
C LEU A 8 0.50 6.56 1.70
N GLY A 9 1.73 6.73 1.22
CA GLY A 9 2.90 5.99 1.70
C GLY A 9 3.64 6.77 2.79
N SER A 10 4.73 6.22 3.32
CA SER A 10 5.50 6.86 4.40
C SER A 10 6.05 8.25 4.03
N SER A 11 6.41 8.48 2.76
CA SER A 11 6.98 9.74 2.26
C SER A 11 6.37 10.22 0.94
N SER A 12 5.18 9.72 0.59
CA SER A 12 4.50 10.10 -0.66
C SER A 12 2.99 10.03 -0.58
N ILE A 13 2.33 10.79 -1.45
CA ILE A 13 0.89 10.70 -1.74
C ILE A 13 0.75 10.44 -3.23
N LYS A 14 0.16 9.30 -3.59
CA LYS A 14 -0.27 9.01 -4.96
C LYS A 14 -1.78 9.21 -5.03
N PHE A 15 -2.25 9.85 -6.09
CA PHE A 15 -3.68 9.97 -6.31
C PHE A 15 -4.07 9.80 -7.77
N LYS A 16 -5.33 9.42 -7.98
CA LYS A 16 -6.02 9.50 -9.26
C LYS A 16 -7.45 9.96 -9.03
N LEU A 17 -7.91 10.89 -9.85
CA LEU A 17 -9.32 11.28 -9.93
C LEU A 17 -9.93 10.58 -11.14
N PHE A 18 -11.03 9.87 -10.97
CA PHE A 18 -11.73 9.14 -12.02
C PHE A 18 -13.11 9.71 -12.28
N ASP A 19 -13.51 9.79 -13.55
CA ASP A 19 -14.94 9.79 -13.88
C ASP A 19 -15.38 8.35 -14.11
N MET A 20 -16.21 7.86 -13.19
CA MET A 20 -16.73 6.51 -13.23
C MET A 20 -17.88 6.32 -14.22
N LYS A 21 -18.46 7.40 -14.80
CA LYS A 21 -19.41 7.25 -15.91
C LYS A 21 -18.71 6.72 -17.16
N GLU A 22 -17.54 7.28 -17.44
CA GLU A 22 -16.69 6.90 -18.58
C GLU A 22 -15.63 5.85 -18.22
N ASN A 23 -15.46 5.56 -16.93
CA ASN A 23 -14.39 4.73 -16.36
C ASN A 23 -12.98 5.17 -16.81
N LYS A 24 -12.73 6.49 -16.80
CA LYS A 24 -11.48 7.11 -17.25
C LYS A 24 -10.87 8.01 -16.17
N PRO A 25 -9.54 8.09 -16.07
CA PRO A 25 -8.90 9.06 -15.20
C PRO A 25 -9.10 10.48 -15.74
N LEU A 26 -9.47 11.42 -14.88
CA LEU A 26 -9.48 12.87 -15.14
C LEU A 26 -8.14 13.51 -14.80
N ALA A 27 -7.49 13.02 -13.75
CA ALA A 27 -6.15 13.44 -13.33
C ALA A 27 -5.42 12.35 -12.56
N SER A 28 -4.10 12.46 -12.53
CA SER A 28 -3.25 11.62 -11.69
C SER A 28 -2.08 12.42 -11.16
N GLY A 29 -1.60 12.10 -9.97
CA GLY A 29 -0.42 12.78 -9.45
C GLY A 29 0.31 12.03 -8.35
N LEU A 30 1.46 12.61 -8.01
CA LEU A 30 2.40 12.13 -7.02
C LEU A 30 2.99 13.34 -6.30
N ALA A 31 2.80 13.39 -4.99
CA ALA A 31 3.66 14.14 -4.08
C ALA A 31 4.67 13.14 -3.49
N GLU A 32 5.96 13.42 -3.58
CA GLU A 32 7.03 12.55 -3.07
C GLU A 32 8.09 13.37 -2.31
N LYS A 33 8.90 12.67 -1.51
CA LYS A 33 9.89 13.28 -0.60
C LYS A 33 9.26 14.23 0.42
N ILE A 34 8.11 13.81 0.95
CA ILE A 34 7.41 14.53 2.02
C ILE A 34 8.27 14.51 3.29
N GLY A 35 8.43 15.66 3.93
CA GLY A 35 9.28 15.85 5.11
C GLY A 35 10.76 16.06 4.81
N GLU A 36 11.19 15.96 3.55
CA GLU A 36 12.56 16.29 3.13
C GLU A 36 12.72 17.79 2.81
N GLU A 37 13.96 18.26 2.71
CA GLU A 37 14.26 19.67 2.34
C GLU A 37 13.66 20.06 0.98
N ILE A 38 13.63 19.13 0.02
CA ILE A 38 13.10 19.36 -1.32
C ILE A 38 12.17 18.20 -1.72
N GLY A 39 10.88 18.45 -1.55
CA GLY A 39 9.79 17.64 -2.07
C GLY A 39 9.61 17.79 -3.58
N GLN A 40 8.78 16.91 -4.16
CA GLN A 40 8.36 17.02 -5.56
C GLN A 40 6.87 16.76 -5.70
N LEU A 41 6.15 17.68 -6.36
CA LEU A 41 4.76 17.51 -6.75
C LEU A 41 4.66 17.37 -8.27
N LYS A 42 3.99 16.31 -8.71
CA LYS A 42 3.65 16.05 -10.11
C LYS A 42 2.15 15.85 -10.24
N ILE A 43 1.51 16.59 -11.13
CA ILE A 43 0.09 16.40 -11.46
C ILE A 43 -0.06 16.41 -12.98
N LYS A 44 -0.71 15.38 -13.50
CA LYS A 44 -1.04 15.25 -14.92
C LYS A 44 -2.56 15.30 -15.08
N SER A 45 -3.04 16.24 -15.89
CA SER A 45 -4.41 16.27 -16.38
C SER A 45 -4.58 15.25 -17.52
N HIS A 46 -5.73 14.58 -17.57
CA HIS A 46 -6.13 13.66 -18.63
C HIS A 46 -7.42 14.10 -19.33
N LEU A 47 -7.84 15.36 -19.13
CA LEU A 47 -8.99 15.93 -19.82
C LEU A 47 -8.68 16.05 -21.32
N HIS A 48 -9.63 15.65 -22.18
CA HIS A 48 -9.51 15.47 -23.64
C HIS A 48 -8.95 16.66 -24.45
N HIS A 49 -8.76 17.83 -23.82
CA HIS A 49 -8.28 19.07 -24.45
C HIS A 49 -7.14 19.76 -23.70
N ASN A 50 -6.62 19.16 -22.62
CA ASN A 50 -5.68 19.83 -21.72
C ASN A 50 -4.67 18.82 -21.16
N ASP A 51 -3.70 18.40 -21.98
CA ASP A 51 -2.50 17.63 -21.59
C ASP A 51 -1.55 18.52 -20.74
N GLN A 52 -2.10 19.14 -19.70
CA GLN A 52 -1.34 19.95 -18.76
C GLN A 52 -0.64 19.04 -17.76
N GLU A 53 0.64 19.31 -17.55
CA GLU A 53 1.44 18.64 -16.55
C GLU A 53 2.12 19.69 -15.66
N LEU A 54 1.84 19.61 -14.37
CA LEU A 54 2.53 20.35 -13.33
C LEU A 54 3.70 19.51 -12.81
N LYS A 55 4.89 20.11 -12.73
CA LYS A 55 6.06 19.53 -12.06
C LYS A 55 6.77 20.61 -11.25
N GLU A 56 6.66 20.53 -9.93
CA GLU A 56 7.26 21.51 -9.03
C GLU A 56 8.17 20.83 -8.01
N LYS A 57 9.26 21.52 -7.67
CA LYS A 57 10.12 21.20 -6.53
C LYS A 57 9.85 22.23 -5.45
N LEU A 58 9.38 21.76 -4.31
CA LEU A 58 8.93 22.61 -3.21
C LEU A 58 9.02 21.85 -1.89
N VAL A 59 8.97 22.58 -0.78
CA VAL A 59 8.90 21.96 0.55
C VAL A 59 7.50 21.40 0.76
N ILE A 60 7.40 20.10 1.00
CA ILE A 60 6.14 19.43 1.39
C ILE A 60 6.35 18.92 2.81
N LYS A 61 5.90 19.68 3.80
CA LYS A 61 6.22 19.47 5.22
C LYS A 61 5.72 18.12 5.74
N ASP A 62 4.48 17.80 5.42
CA ASP A 62 3.75 16.62 5.88
C ASP A 62 2.65 16.24 4.90
N HIS A 63 1.99 15.09 5.11
CA HIS A 63 0.93 14.60 4.23
C HIS A 63 -0.26 15.57 4.11
N VAL A 64 -0.57 16.30 5.19
CA VAL A 64 -1.66 17.29 5.20
C VAL A 64 -1.33 18.43 4.24
N SER A 65 -0.11 18.99 4.32
CA SER A 65 0.36 20.02 3.39
C SER A 65 0.38 19.53 1.94
N GLY A 66 0.78 18.27 1.71
CA GLY A 66 0.76 17.66 0.39
C GLY A 66 -0.66 17.52 -0.18
N LEU A 67 -1.63 17.11 0.64
CA LEU A 67 -3.05 17.03 0.23
C LEU A 67 -3.65 18.40 -0.08
N LEU A 68 -3.30 19.43 0.72
CA LEU A 68 -3.68 20.82 0.44
C LEU A 68 -3.14 21.29 -0.91
N MET A 69 -1.86 21.04 -1.18
CA MET A 69 -1.22 21.41 -2.46
C MET A 69 -1.85 20.67 -3.65
N ILE A 70 -2.18 19.38 -3.48
CA ILE A 70 -2.89 18.60 -4.51
C ILE A 70 -4.26 19.22 -4.79
N ARG A 71 -5.06 19.47 -3.74
CA ARG A 71 -6.39 20.10 -3.87
C ARG A 71 -6.31 21.44 -4.61
N GLU A 72 -5.42 22.33 -4.18
CA GLU A 72 -5.28 23.65 -4.80
C GLU A 72 -4.88 23.56 -6.27
N ASN A 73 -3.95 22.67 -6.61
CA ASN A 73 -3.49 22.55 -7.99
C ASN A 73 -4.53 21.88 -8.90
N LEU A 74 -5.35 20.95 -8.39
CA LEU A 74 -6.49 20.42 -9.15
C LEU A 74 -7.47 21.53 -9.53
N THR A 75 -7.74 22.47 -8.62
CA THR A 75 -8.58 23.64 -8.91
C THR A 75 -7.88 24.64 -9.84
N LYS A 76 -6.62 24.99 -9.59
CA LYS A 76 -5.85 25.95 -10.43
C LYS A 76 -5.68 25.47 -11.86
N MET A 77 -5.49 24.17 -12.08
CA MET A 77 -5.40 23.56 -13.41
C MET A 77 -6.77 23.40 -14.09
N GLY A 78 -7.86 23.77 -13.42
CA GLY A 78 -9.23 23.64 -13.94
C GLY A 78 -9.69 22.19 -14.10
N ILE A 79 -9.04 21.23 -13.43
CA ILE A 79 -9.42 19.81 -13.47
C ILE A 79 -10.75 19.62 -12.73
N ILE A 80 -10.90 20.31 -11.60
CA ILE A 80 -12.15 20.42 -10.83
C ILE A 80 -12.45 21.89 -10.60
N LYS A 81 -13.73 22.27 -10.52
CA LYS A 81 -14.09 23.65 -10.16
C LYS A 81 -14.07 23.87 -8.65
N ASP A 82 -14.53 22.88 -7.90
CA ASP A 82 -14.54 22.85 -6.45
C ASP A 82 -14.27 21.40 -6.00
N PHE A 83 -13.50 21.23 -4.92
CA PHE A 83 -13.25 19.93 -4.31
C PHE A 83 -14.53 19.30 -3.74
N ASN A 84 -15.54 20.10 -3.40
CA ASN A 84 -16.86 19.60 -2.99
C ASN A 84 -17.64 18.90 -4.12
N GLN A 85 -17.16 18.94 -5.37
CA GLN A 85 -17.76 18.22 -6.50
C GLN A 85 -17.36 16.74 -6.55
N ILE A 86 -16.34 16.34 -5.78
CA ILE A 86 -15.93 14.95 -5.68
C ILE A 86 -17.05 14.17 -4.98
N ASP A 87 -17.59 13.15 -5.66
CA ASP A 87 -18.72 12.38 -5.17
C ASP A 87 -18.32 11.41 -4.04
N ALA A 88 -17.08 10.89 -4.07
CA ALA A 88 -16.53 10.02 -3.02
C ALA A 88 -15.00 9.98 -3.05
N ILE A 89 -14.40 9.60 -1.91
CA ILE A 89 -12.94 9.39 -1.81
C ILE A 89 -12.64 7.97 -1.35
N GLY A 90 -11.83 7.24 -2.12
CA GLY A 90 -11.31 5.93 -1.76
C GLY A 90 -9.90 6.04 -1.19
N HIS A 91 -9.69 5.57 0.03
CA HIS A 91 -8.40 5.55 0.71
C HIS A 91 -7.84 4.14 0.72
N ARG A 92 -6.66 3.92 0.14
CA ARG A 92 -5.90 2.70 0.41
C ARG A 92 -5.38 2.76 1.83
N VAL A 93 -5.72 1.76 2.64
CA VAL A 93 -5.20 1.54 3.99
C VAL A 93 -4.38 0.26 4.00
N VAL A 94 -3.17 0.30 4.56
CA VAL A 94 -2.26 -0.85 4.48
C VAL A 94 -2.74 -2.00 5.38
N GLN A 95 -3.09 -1.73 6.63
CA GLN A 95 -3.41 -2.77 7.61
C GLN A 95 -4.83 -2.61 8.16
N GLY A 96 -5.64 -3.65 7.98
CA GLY A 96 -7.03 -3.76 8.43
C GLY A 96 -7.23 -4.73 9.60
N GLY A 97 -6.16 -5.43 10.01
CA GLY A 97 -6.20 -6.39 11.09
C GLY A 97 -7.18 -7.54 10.81
N ASP A 98 -7.71 -8.11 11.88
CA ASP A 98 -8.78 -9.12 11.89
C ASP A 98 -10.18 -8.49 11.92
N LYS A 99 -10.26 -7.16 11.81
CA LYS A 99 -11.51 -6.39 11.91
C LYS A 99 -12.10 -6.07 10.54
N PHE A 100 -11.25 -5.72 9.57
CA PHE A 100 -11.70 -5.22 8.28
C PHE A 100 -11.46 -6.22 7.14
N HIS A 101 -12.52 -6.97 6.80
CA HIS A 101 -12.48 -8.00 5.76
C HIS A 101 -13.03 -7.55 4.40
N ALA A 102 -13.48 -6.29 4.30
CA ALA A 102 -14.01 -5.68 3.09
C ALA A 102 -13.80 -4.16 3.14
N PRO A 103 -13.94 -3.43 2.02
CA PRO A 103 -14.02 -1.98 2.04
C PRO A 103 -15.16 -1.49 2.95
N VAL A 104 -14.93 -0.41 3.71
CA VAL A 104 -15.92 0.15 4.63
C VAL A 104 -16.07 1.65 4.41
N LEU A 105 -17.30 2.15 4.62
CA LEU A 105 -17.52 3.59 4.76
C LEU A 105 -16.82 4.05 6.04
N VAL A 106 -16.09 5.15 5.95
CA VAL A 106 -15.37 5.73 7.08
C VAL A 106 -16.34 6.48 7.98
N ASP A 107 -16.28 6.15 9.27
CA ASP A 107 -16.85 6.93 10.38
C ASP A 107 -15.78 7.11 11.48
N GLU A 108 -16.16 7.73 12.60
CA GLU A 108 -15.27 7.92 13.76
C GLU A 108 -14.72 6.61 14.32
N LYS A 109 -15.53 5.55 14.33
CA LYS A 109 -15.12 4.23 14.84
C LYS A 109 -14.10 3.60 13.91
N VAL A 110 -14.30 3.67 12.60
CA VAL A 110 -13.34 3.18 11.59
C VAL A 110 -12.01 3.92 11.72
N MET A 111 -12.04 5.25 11.88
CA MET A 111 -10.82 6.04 12.08
C MET A 111 -10.06 5.61 13.36
N GLN A 112 -10.77 5.45 14.47
CA GLN A 112 -10.18 4.98 15.72
C GLN A 112 -9.53 3.61 15.55
N GLU A 113 -10.17 2.69 14.84
CA GLU A 113 -9.63 1.34 14.62
C GLU A 113 -8.44 1.32 13.68
N ILE A 114 -8.43 2.14 12.62
CA ILE A 114 -7.23 2.34 11.78
C ILE A 114 -6.06 2.85 12.64
N GLY A 115 -6.34 3.77 13.58
CA GLY A 115 -5.39 4.27 14.57
C GLY A 115 -4.82 3.16 15.45
N ASN A 116 -5.68 2.34 16.06
CA ASN A 116 -5.29 1.20 16.89
C ASN A 116 -4.41 0.19 16.13
N LEU A 117 -4.72 -0.06 14.86
CA LEU A 117 -3.97 -0.97 13.99
C LEU A 117 -2.60 -0.41 13.55
N SER A 118 -2.26 0.82 13.92
CA SER A 118 -0.94 1.41 13.62
C SER A 118 0.20 0.63 14.25
N ILE A 119 -0.02 -0.09 15.35
CA ILE A 119 1.00 -0.98 15.93
C ILE A 119 1.47 -2.06 14.95
N LEU A 120 0.58 -2.51 14.05
CA LEU A 120 0.87 -3.52 13.03
C LEU A 120 1.47 -2.93 11.74
N ALA A 121 1.29 -1.63 11.50
CA ALA A 121 1.80 -0.93 10.31
C ALA A 121 2.19 0.53 10.63
N PRO A 122 3.22 0.75 11.48
CA PRO A 122 3.51 2.05 12.09
C PRO A 122 3.94 3.12 11.08
N LEU A 123 4.48 2.72 9.94
CA LEU A 123 4.91 3.65 8.89
C LEU A 123 3.81 4.00 7.88
N TYR A 124 2.66 3.31 7.92
CA TYR A 124 1.64 3.41 6.88
C TYR A 124 0.28 3.85 7.44
N ASN A 125 -0.26 3.14 8.43
CA ASN A 125 -1.59 3.42 8.97
C ASN A 125 -1.72 4.85 9.54
N PRO A 126 -0.72 5.42 10.24
CA PRO A 126 -0.78 6.82 10.67
C PRO A 126 -0.90 7.81 9.51
N ALA A 127 -0.15 7.60 8.43
CA ALA A 127 -0.26 8.44 7.24
C ALA A 127 -1.62 8.27 6.55
N ASN A 128 -2.15 7.04 6.49
CA ASN A 128 -3.48 6.77 5.95
C ASN A 128 -4.57 7.48 6.76
N LEU A 129 -4.50 7.40 8.09
CA LEU A 129 -5.42 8.05 9.01
C LEU A 129 -5.36 9.58 8.87
N ALA A 130 -4.16 10.16 8.83
CA ALA A 130 -4.00 11.61 8.65
C ALA A 130 -4.67 12.13 7.37
N GLY A 131 -4.61 11.36 6.28
CA GLY A 131 -5.30 11.70 5.04
C GLY A 131 -6.82 11.63 5.14
N ILE A 132 -7.34 10.65 5.89
CA ILE A 132 -8.78 10.50 6.15
C ILE A 132 -9.28 11.65 7.05
N GLU A 133 -8.58 11.94 8.14
CA GLU A 133 -8.92 13.03 9.07
C GLU A 133 -8.89 14.40 8.38
N PHE A 134 -7.92 14.61 7.48
CA PHE A 134 -7.82 15.83 6.69
C PHE A 134 -9.09 16.08 5.88
N VAL A 135 -9.54 15.07 5.12
CA VAL A 135 -10.76 15.16 4.32
C VAL A 135 -11.98 15.29 5.24
N GLN A 136 -12.07 14.50 6.30
CA GLN A 136 -13.22 14.53 7.23
C GLN A 136 -13.42 15.92 7.83
N LYS A 137 -12.32 16.60 8.17
CA LYS A 137 -12.35 17.95 8.73
C LYS A 137 -12.67 19.02 7.68
N ALA A 138 -12.12 18.90 6.48
CA ALA A 138 -12.25 19.92 5.44
C ALA A 138 -13.54 19.79 4.61
N HIS A 139 -14.02 18.56 4.42
CA HIS A 139 -15.12 18.20 3.52
C HIS A 139 -15.99 17.07 4.14
N PRO A 140 -16.64 17.30 5.29
CA PRO A 140 -17.35 16.26 6.06
C PRO A 140 -18.52 15.60 5.34
N HIS A 141 -19.03 16.23 4.27
CA HIS A 141 -20.15 15.72 3.48
C HIS A 141 -19.73 14.72 2.40
N ILE A 142 -18.44 14.64 2.06
CA ILE A 142 -17.95 13.71 1.02
C ILE A 142 -17.78 12.33 1.66
N PRO A 143 -18.46 11.28 1.15
CA PRO A 143 -18.29 9.94 1.65
C PRO A 143 -16.88 9.43 1.39
N GLN A 144 -16.24 8.91 2.44
CA GLN A 144 -14.90 8.34 2.39
C GLN A 144 -14.98 6.82 2.58
N ILE A 145 -14.22 6.06 1.79
CA ILE A 145 -14.19 4.59 1.84
C ILE A 145 -12.76 4.14 2.11
N ALA A 146 -12.56 3.36 3.17
CA ALA A 146 -11.28 2.72 3.45
C ALA A 146 -11.22 1.35 2.75
N VAL A 147 -10.18 1.12 1.95
CA VAL A 147 -9.92 -0.13 1.21
C VAL A 147 -8.61 -0.73 1.73
N PHE A 148 -8.71 -1.87 2.39
CA PHE A 148 -7.57 -2.47 3.10
C PHE A 148 -6.80 -3.46 2.22
N ASP A 149 -5.48 -3.33 2.20
CA ASP A 149 -4.59 -4.26 1.48
C ASP A 149 -4.65 -5.70 2.02
N THR A 150 -5.11 -5.87 3.25
CA THR A 150 -5.16 -7.15 3.99
C THR A 150 -6.53 -7.83 3.89
N ALA A 151 -7.59 -7.09 3.50
CA ALA A 151 -8.96 -7.58 3.50
C ALA A 151 -9.17 -8.82 2.62
N PHE A 152 -8.56 -8.87 1.43
CA PHE A 152 -8.71 -10.04 0.54
C PHE A 152 -8.18 -11.35 1.16
N HIS A 153 -7.14 -11.22 1.99
CA HIS A 153 -6.48 -12.34 2.65
C HIS A 153 -7.18 -12.76 3.96
N ALA A 154 -8.21 -12.04 4.42
CA ALA A 154 -8.98 -12.41 5.61
C ALA A 154 -9.71 -13.75 5.48
N THR A 155 -9.81 -14.30 4.27
CA THR A 155 -10.37 -15.63 4.00
C THR A 155 -9.40 -16.77 4.23
N MET A 156 -8.13 -16.49 4.56
CA MET A 156 -7.14 -17.50 4.89
C MET A 156 -7.60 -18.35 6.09
N PRO A 157 -7.50 -19.68 6.02
CA PRO A 157 -7.81 -20.56 7.14
C PRO A 157 -6.74 -20.51 8.23
N SER A 158 -7.09 -20.92 9.46
CA SER A 158 -6.21 -20.84 10.63
C SER A 158 -4.88 -21.55 10.47
N TYR A 159 -4.88 -22.71 9.80
CA TYR A 159 -3.65 -23.45 9.53
C TYR A 159 -2.67 -22.71 8.60
N ALA A 160 -3.14 -21.72 7.82
CA ALA A 160 -2.30 -20.94 6.92
C ALA A 160 -1.83 -19.62 7.56
N TYR A 161 -2.67 -18.99 8.40
CA TYR A 161 -2.31 -17.72 9.01
C TYR A 161 -1.63 -17.81 10.38
N MET A 162 -1.71 -18.95 11.06
CA MET A 162 -1.03 -19.16 12.35
C MET A 162 0.45 -19.45 12.13
N TYR A 163 1.31 -18.70 12.82
CA TYR A 163 2.72 -19.07 12.96
C TYR A 163 2.86 -20.16 14.03
N ALA A 164 3.87 -21.01 13.90
CA ALA A 164 4.23 -22.02 14.90
C ALA A 164 4.96 -21.39 16.11
N LEU A 165 4.28 -20.45 16.77
CA LEU A 165 4.72 -19.72 17.96
C LEU A 165 3.78 -20.04 19.14
N PRO A 166 4.15 -19.72 20.38
CA PRO A 166 3.23 -19.80 21.51
C PRO A 166 1.90 -19.10 21.20
N TYR A 167 0.78 -19.82 21.36
CA TYR A 167 -0.54 -19.37 20.93
C TYR A 167 -0.98 -18.05 21.59
N GLU A 168 -0.53 -17.80 22.82
CA GLU A 168 -0.75 -16.56 23.57
C GLU A 168 -0.30 -15.30 22.83
N LEU A 169 0.72 -15.40 21.96
CA LEU A 169 1.17 -14.28 21.13
C LEU A 169 0.13 -13.88 20.08
N TYR A 170 -0.61 -14.85 19.54
CA TYR A 170 -1.75 -14.56 18.69
C TYR A 170 -2.90 -13.96 19.50
N GLU A 171 -3.28 -14.57 20.62
CA GLU A 171 -4.42 -14.09 21.42
C GLU A 171 -4.23 -12.65 21.91
N LYS A 172 -3.02 -12.34 22.43
CA LYS A 172 -2.74 -11.05 23.07
C LYS A 172 -2.33 -9.96 22.08
N TYR A 173 -1.54 -10.30 21.07
CA TYR A 173 -0.91 -9.32 20.18
C TYR A 173 -1.35 -9.46 18.72
N GLN A 174 -2.22 -10.42 18.40
CA GLN A 174 -2.68 -10.70 17.05
C GLN A 174 -1.53 -10.99 16.08
N ILE A 175 -0.48 -11.68 16.57
CA ILE A 175 0.63 -12.14 15.72
C ILE A 175 0.14 -13.28 14.83
N ARG A 176 -0.06 -12.96 13.55
CA ARG A 176 -0.52 -13.87 12.49
C ARG A 176 -0.09 -13.36 11.13
N ARG A 177 -0.23 -14.20 10.10
CA ARG A 177 -0.18 -13.76 8.71
C ARG A 177 -1.41 -12.92 8.39
N TYR A 178 -1.18 -11.70 7.89
CA TYR A 178 -2.24 -10.87 7.31
C TYR A 178 -2.16 -10.85 5.79
N GLY A 179 -0.95 -10.76 5.23
CA GLY A 179 -0.75 -10.60 3.80
C GLY A 179 -1.08 -9.19 3.29
N PHE A 180 -0.45 -8.78 2.18
CA PHE A 180 -0.64 -7.47 1.58
C PHE A 180 -0.77 -7.59 0.06
N HIS A 181 -0.98 -6.46 -0.61
CA HIS A 181 -1.36 -6.41 -2.03
C HIS A 181 -2.71 -7.11 -2.33
N GLY A 182 -3.57 -7.28 -1.33
CA GLY A 182 -4.86 -7.96 -1.46
C GLY A 182 -5.75 -7.34 -2.54
N THR A 183 -5.82 -6.00 -2.60
CA THR A 183 -6.55 -5.30 -3.67
C THR A 183 -6.03 -5.64 -5.07
N SER A 184 -4.71 -5.78 -5.23
CA SER A 184 -4.11 -6.18 -6.51
C SER A 184 -4.40 -7.63 -6.84
N HIS A 185 -4.20 -8.55 -5.90
CA HIS A 185 -4.46 -9.99 -6.09
C HIS A 185 -5.93 -10.24 -6.41
N HIS A 186 -6.84 -9.60 -5.69
CA HIS A 186 -8.27 -9.66 -5.92
C HIS A 186 -8.65 -9.16 -7.32
N TYR A 187 -8.11 -8.01 -7.73
CA TYR A 187 -8.37 -7.44 -9.05
C TYR A 187 -7.90 -8.36 -10.17
N VAL A 188 -6.62 -8.78 -10.16
CA VAL A 188 -6.08 -9.61 -11.25
C VAL A 188 -6.72 -10.99 -11.30
N ALA A 189 -7.13 -11.56 -10.16
CA ALA A 189 -7.87 -12.82 -10.14
C ALA A 189 -9.26 -12.68 -10.78
N LYS A 190 -9.96 -11.58 -10.54
CA LYS A 190 -11.25 -11.29 -11.20
C LYS A 190 -11.08 -11.10 -12.70
N GLU A 191 -10.07 -10.35 -13.14
CA GLU A 191 -9.80 -10.14 -14.56
C GLU A 191 -9.36 -11.43 -15.26
N ALA A 192 -8.54 -12.26 -14.60
CA ALA A 192 -8.15 -13.56 -15.13
C ALA A 192 -9.34 -14.53 -15.26
N ALA A 193 -10.24 -14.59 -14.26
CA ALA A 193 -11.45 -15.41 -14.33
C ALA A 193 -12.35 -14.99 -15.51
N LYS A 194 -12.55 -13.67 -15.70
CA LYS A 194 -13.28 -13.12 -16.86
C LYS A 194 -12.62 -13.50 -18.18
N PHE A 195 -11.29 -13.32 -18.28
CA PHE A 195 -10.53 -13.64 -19.49
C PHE A 195 -10.64 -15.12 -19.88
N LEU A 196 -10.65 -16.01 -18.88
CA LEU A 196 -10.81 -17.46 -19.06
C LEU A 196 -12.26 -17.91 -19.12
N ASN A 197 -13.22 -16.98 -19.12
CA ASN A 197 -14.66 -17.25 -19.11
C ASN A 197 -15.08 -18.27 -18.03
N THR A 198 -14.49 -18.14 -16.84
CA THR A 198 -14.76 -19.00 -15.68
C THR A 198 -15.48 -18.17 -14.61
N ALA A 199 -16.51 -18.74 -13.97
CA ALA A 199 -17.16 -18.09 -12.82
C ALA A 199 -16.13 -17.81 -11.71
N TYR A 200 -16.16 -16.62 -11.11
CA TYR A 200 -15.13 -16.23 -10.14
C TYR A 200 -15.10 -17.14 -8.91
N GLU A 201 -16.27 -17.64 -8.51
CA GLU A 201 -16.47 -18.55 -7.38
C GLU A 201 -15.94 -19.96 -7.65
N GLU A 202 -15.59 -20.28 -8.90
CA GLU A 202 -14.97 -21.55 -9.32
C GLU A 202 -13.49 -21.37 -9.67
N PHE A 203 -13.01 -20.14 -9.70
CA PHE A 203 -11.65 -19.81 -10.16
C PHE A 203 -10.59 -20.16 -9.11
N ASN A 204 -9.59 -20.93 -9.54
CA ASN A 204 -8.39 -21.25 -8.78
C ASN A 204 -7.16 -20.70 -9.48
N ALA A 205 -6.26 -20.05 -8.75
CA ALA A 205 -5.04 -19.49 -9.31
C ALA A 205 -3.94 -19.30 -8.27
N ILE A 206 -2.72 -19.15 -8.78
CA ILE A 206 -1.63 -18.52 -8.05
C ILE A 206 -1.39 -17.16 -8.72
N SER A 207 -1.53 -16.08 -7.97
CA SER A 207 -1.27 -14.72 -8.47
C SER A 207 0.09 -14.22 -7.97
N LEU A 208 0.88 -13.67 -8.88
CA LEU A 208 2.20 -13.10 -8.58
C LEU A 208 2.16 -11.57 -8.81
N HIS A 209 2.11 -10.81 -7.71
CA HIS A 209 2.30 -9.37 -7.76
C HIS A 209 3.79 -9.07 -7.64
N LEU A 210 4.45 -8.75 -8.75
CA LEU A 210 5.91 -8.59 -8.82
C LEU A 210 6.28 -7.13 -9.11
N GLY A 211 6.59 -6.38 -8.05
CA GLY A 211 7.07 -5.00 -8.12
C GLY A 211 8.20 -4.76 -7.13
N ASN A 212 8.40 -3.50 -6.72
CA ASN A 212 9.40 -3.17 -5.69
C ASN A 212 9.11 -3.88 -4.36
N GLY A 213 7.82 -4.01 -4.00
CA GLY A 213 7.33 -5.05 -3.11
C GLY A 213 6.78 -6.20 -3.94
N SER A 214 7.05 -7.44 -3.53
CA SER A 214 6.63 -8.63 -4.29
C SER A 214 5.93 -9.63 -3.39
N SER A 215 4.83 -10.21 -3.86
CA SER A 215 4.08 -11.23 -3.12
C SER A 215 3.40 -12.23 -4.05
N ALA A 216 3.30 -13.48 -3.60
CA ALA A 216 2.45 -14.50 -4.21
C ALA A 216 1.20 -14.72 -3.37
N ALA A 217 0.07 -15.08 -4.00
CA ALA A 217 -1.12 -15.52 -3.28
C ALA A 217 -1.72 -16.78 -3.92
N ALA A 218 -2.13 -17.73 -3.09
CA ALA A 218 -2.92 -18.87 -3.51
C ALA A 218 -4.41 -18.52 -3.39
N ILE A 219 -5.13 -18.71 -4.48
CA ILE A 219 -6.55 -18.37 -4.62
C ILE A 219 -7.30 -19.64 -4.97
N GLN A 220 -8.30 -19.98 -4.15
CA GLN A 220 -9.17 -21.13 -4.35
C GLN A 220 -10.62 -20.66 -4.31
N LYS A 221 -11.40 -20.97 -5.35
CA LYS A 221 -12.82 -20.59 -5.47
C LYS A 221 -13.03 -19.09 -5.25
N GLY A 222 -12.16 -18.27 -5.85
CA GLY A 222 -12.17 -16.81 -5.72
C GLY A 222 -11.73 -16.26 -4.35
N LYS A 223 -11.33 -17.11 -3.40
CA LYS A 223 -10.90 -16.69 -2.04
C LYS A 223 -9.40 -16.89 -1.86
N SER A 224 -8.76 -16.01 -1.12
CA SER A 224 -7.35 -16.20 -0.76
C SER A 224 -7.22 -17.25 0.33
N VAL A 225 -6.45 -18.31 0.04
CA VAL A 225 -6.22 -19.41 0.99
C VAL A 225 -4.80 -19.41 1.55
N ASP A 226 -3.88 -18.70 0.91
CA ASP A 226 -2.53 -18.44 1.41
C ASP A 226 -1.91 -17.21 0.71
N THR A 227 -0.85 -16.62 1.28
CA THR A 227 -0.11 -15.50 0.70
C THR A 227 1.31 -15.43 1.27
N SER A 228 2.28 -15.03 0.45
CA SER A 228 3.69 -15.07 0.85
C SER A 228 4.06 -14.04 1.91
N MET A 229 3.40 -12.87 1.91
CA MET A 229 3.66 -11.84 2.92
C MET A 229 2.97 -12.19 4.25
N GLY A 230 3.60 -11.76 5.33
CA GLY A 230 3.32 -12.20 6.69
C GLY A 230 2.45 -11.27 7.52
N LEU A 231 2.83 -11.17 8.80
CA LEU A 231 2.50 -10.08 9.71
C LEU A 231 2.86 -8.72 9.10
N THR A 232 4.00 -8.67 8.41
CA THR A 232 4.53 -7.47 7.75
C THR A 232 4.85 -7.77 6.27
N PRO A 233 5.04 -6.74 5.42
CA PRO A 233 5.47 -6.92 4.03
C PRO A 233 6.91 -7.42 3.85
N LEU A 234 7.61 -7.82 4.94
CA LEU A 234 8.99 -8.29 4.89
C LEU A 234 9.11 -9.76 4.46
N GLU A 235 8.16 -10.61 4.89
CA GLU A 235 8.16 -12.06 4.65
C GLU A 235 7.88 -12.41 3.17
N GLY A 236 8.40 -13.54 2.74
CA GLY A 236 8.12 -14.17 1.45
C GLY A 236 9.22 -13.93 0.42
N LEU A 237 8.81 -13.42 -0.74
CA LEU A 237 9.68 -13.27 -1.91
C LEU A 237 10.81 -12.26 -1.68
N ILE A 238 11.94 -12.47 -2.38
CA ILE A 238 12.96 -11.42 -2.54
C ILE A 238 12.32 -10.21 -3.22
N MET A 239 12.58 -9.01 -2.67
CA MET A 239 12.02 -7.75 -3.19
C MET A 239 13.12 -6.76 -3.56
N GLY A 240 12.77 -5.52 -3.90
CA GLY A 240 13.76 -4.51 -4.30
C GLY A 240 14.77 -4.20 -3.20
N THR A 241 14.31 -3.97 -1.96
CA THR A 241 15.17 -3.65 -0.81
C THR A 241 14.91 -4.52 0.43
N ARG A 242 13.88 -5.38 0.38
CA ARG A 242 13.50 -6.27 1.48
C ARG A 242 14.11 -7.64 1.30
N CYS A 243 14.56 -8.26 2.39
CA CYS A 243 15.21 -9.56 2.36
C CYS A 243 14.30 -10.70 1.88
N GLY A 244 13.00 -10.65 2.21
CA GLY A 244 12.15 -11.84 2.07
C GLY A 244 12.46 -12.85 3.19
N ASP A 245 12.19 -14.11 2.90
CA ASP A 245 12.43 -15.20 3.86
C ASP A 245 13.92 -15.39 4.15
N ILE A 246 14.24 -15.41 5.44
CA ILE A 246 15.56 -15.73 6.00
C ILE A 246 15.36 -16.53 7.29
N ASP A 247 16.42 -17.20 7.74
CA ASP A 247 16.44 -17.83 9.06
C ASP A 247 16.22 -16.75 10.15
N PRO A 248 15.23 -16.89 11.06
CA PRO A 248 14.98 -15.92 12.13
C PRO A 248 16.19 -15.62 13.02
N THR A 249 17.11 -16.57 13.20
CA THR A 249 18.32 -16.39 14.03
C THR A 249 19.32 -15.42 13.41
N VAL A 250 19.23 -15.16 12.10
CA VAL A 250 20.09 -14.18 11.40
C VAL A 250 19.89 -12.78 11.98
N VAL A 251 18.69 -12.43 12.46
CA VAL A 251 18.42 -11.12 13.07
C VAL A 251 19.33 -10.88 14.28
N GLU A 252 19.39 -11.85 15.19
CA GLU A 252 20.27 -11.79 16.37
C GLU A 252 21.74 -11.87 15.97
N TYR A 253 22.08 -12.74 15.02
CA TYR A 253 23.45 -12.92 14.56
C TYR A 253 24.03 -11.63 13.94
N ILE A 254 23.25 -10.90 13.13
CA ILE A 254 23.66 -9.60 12.59
C ILE A 254 23.85 -8.59 13.73
N ALA A 255 22.91 -8.53 14.68
CA ALA A 255 23.02 -7.60 15.80
C ALA A 255 24.33 -7.80 16.58
N GLN A 256 24.67 -9.05 16.87
CA GLN A 256 25.90 -9.40 17.60
C GLN A 256 27.16 -9.18 16.75
N CYS A 257 27.23 -9.74 15.55
CA CYS A 257 28.44 -9.69 14.72
C CYS A 257 28.75 -8.28 14.17
N ALA A 258 27.72 -7.49 13.86
CA ALA A 258 27.88 -6.14 13.34
C ALA A 258 27.77 -5.06 14.43
N ASN A 259 27.59 -5.45 15.70
CA ASN A 259 27.35 -4.55 16.83
C ASN A 259 26.25 -3.52 16.54
N LYS A 260 25.09 -4.02 16.09
CA LYS A 260 23.93 -3.20 15.68
C LYS A 260 22.76 -3.39 16.62
N SER A 261 22.04 -2.31 16.87
CA SER A 261 20.75 -2.37 17.55
C SER A 261 19.70 -3.09 16.70
N LEU A 262 18.63 -3.58 17.34
CA LEU A 262 17.50 -4.20 16.63
C LEU A 262 16.91 -3.27 15.56
N GLU A 263 16.80 -1.98 15.84
CA GLU A 263 16.29 -0.97 14.90
C GLU A 263 17.18 -0.89 13.64
N GLU A 264 18.50 -0.86 13.82
CA GLU A 264 19.44 -0.86 12.69
C GLU A 264 19.37 -2.16 11.88
N VAL A 265 19.20 -3.31 12.54
CA VAL A 265 19.01 -4.58 11.83
C VAL A 265 17.71 -4.56 11.02
N MET A 266 16.60 -4.10 11.60
CA MET A 266 15.33 -3.98 10.89
C MET A 266 15.41 -3.00 9.70
N LYS A 267 16.22 -1.95 9.81
CA LYS A 267 16.53 -1.05 8.70
C LYS A 267 17.29 -1.76 7.59
N ILE A 268 18.30 -2.57 7.92
CA ILE A 268 19.03 -3.39 6.95
C ILE A 268 18.07 -4.32 6.21
N LEU A 269 17.23 -5.05 6.94
CA LEU A 269 16.30 -6.02 6.37
C LEU A 269 15.26 -5.38 5.44
N ASN A 270 14.83 -4.15 5.69
CA ASN A 270 13.81 -3.45 4.90
C ASN A 270 14.36 -2.60 3.74
N TYR A 271 15.55 -2.00 3.90
CA TYR A 271 16.03 -0.92 3.01
C TYR A 271 17.40 -1.18 2.38
N GLU A 272 18.16 -2.16 2.87
CA GLU A 272 19.53 -2.45 2.41
C GLU A 272 19.69 -3.90 1.92
N SER A 273 18.63 -4.69 1.97
CA SER A 273 18.60 -6.11 1.58
C SER A 273 17.97 -6.30 0.18
N GLY A 274 17.47 -7.50 -0.11
CA GLY A 274 16.80 -7.80 -1.38
C GLY A 274 17.73 -7.65 -2.58
N LEU A 275 17.16 -7.28 -3.73
CA LEU A 275 17.92 -7.00 -4.96
C LEU A 275 19.02 -5.95 -4.72
N LYS A 276 18.74 -4.91 -3.93
CA LYS A 276 19.73 -3.89 -3.57
C LYS A 276 20.94 -4.47 -2.86
N GLY A 277 20.74 -5.35 -1.87
CA GLY A 277 21.83 -6.00 -1.16
C GLY A 277 22.69 -6.88 -2.10
N ILE A 278 22.04 -7.72 -2.90
CA ILE A 278 22.73 -8.73 -3.73
C ILE A 278 23.28 -8.19 -5.06
N CYS A 279 22.66 -7.15 -5.62
CA CYS A 279 23.06 -6.56 -6.91
C CYS A 279 23.69 -5.16 -6.78
N GLY A 280 23.55 -4.49 -5.63
CA GLY A 280 24.01 -3.12 -5.41
C GLY A 280 23.01 -2.04 -5.84
N ASP A 281 21.86 -2.43 -6.41
CA ASP A 281 20.79 -1.54 -6.84
C ASP A 281 19.42 -2.27 -6.76
N ASN A 282 18.33 -1.53 -6.62
CA ASN A 282 16.98 -2.10 -6.48
C ASN A 282 16.27 -2.37 -7.83
N GLU A 283 16.86 -1.95 -8.95
CA GLU A 283 16.33 -2.18 -10.30
C GLU A 283 16.86 -3.47 -10.95
N LYS A 284 15.97 -4.23 -11.60
CA LYS A 284 16.28 -5.48 -12.32
C LYS A 284 17.29 -5.34 -13.46
N HIS A 285 17.65 -4.13 -13.90
CA HIS A 285 18.32 -3.91 -15.20
C HIS A 285 19.85 -3.75 -15.19
N ARG A 286 20.56 -3.90 -14.07
CA ARG A 286 22.04 -3.74 -14.06
C ARG A 286 22.88 -4.93 -13.58
N SER A 287 22.30 -6.12 -13.41
CA SER A 287 22.99 -7.28 -12.83
C SER A 287 23.99 -8.03 -13.72
N GLN A 288 24.37 -7.52 -14.90
CA GLN A 288 25.44 -8.14 -15.72
C GLN A 288 26.87 -7.70 -15.36
N LYS A 289 27.11 -6.90 -14.31
CA LYS A 289 28.46 -6.38 -13.99
C LYS A 289 29.04 -6.71 -12.61
N ARG A 290 28.46 -7.64 -11.83
CA ARG A 290 29.20 -8.24 -10.71
C ARG A 290 30.02 -9.42 -11.24
N LYS A 291 31.24 -9.09 -11.63
CA LYS A 291 32.34 -10.02 -11.94
C LYS A 291 32.35 -11.15 -10.92
N ARG A 292 32.37 -12.39 -11.45
CA ARG A 292 32.84 -13.58 -10.75
C ARG A 292 34.05 -13.22 -9.88
N ARG A 293 33.92 -13.44 -8.58
CA ARG A 293 35.03 -13.64 -7.66
C ARG A 293 34.88 -15.03 -7.09
#